data_AF-A0A6B2LLI8-F1
#
_entry.id   AF-A0A6B2LLI8-F1
#
_cell.length_a   1.000
_cell.length_b   1.000
_cell.length_c   1.000
_cell.angle_alpha   90.00
_cell.angle_beta   90.00
_cell.angle_gamma   90.00
#
_symmetry.space_group_name_H-M   'P 1'
#
loop_
_entity.id
_entity.type
_entity.pdbx_description
1 polymer ?
#
loop_
_entity_poly.entity_id
_entity_poly.type
_entity_poly.pdbx_seq_one_letter_code
_entity_poly.pdbx_strand_id
1 'polypeptide(L)'
;MSHKIATFLMQGQDWNGEQDPTGWIISEKLDGFRAYWDGSSFLSKNGKSFSVPSEFTSKLPSNVCLDGELWLGYGEFSTLFSIFIKTYNLQGDSQKLELWKDVKYCVFDAPKHPGYYLERHAFASATISSCGNNVIMIPVEECLGMGHLQTKLEKITEKKGEGI
;
A
#
# COMPACT_ATOMS: atom_id res chain seq x y z
N MET A 1 3.58 2.03 22.86
CA MET A 1 2.54 1.62 21.89
C MET A 1 3.11 1.15 20.55
N SER A 2 4.28 1.63 20.09
CA SER A 2 4.91 1.24 18.81
C SER A 2 5.26 -0.25 18.66
N HIS A 3 5.64 -0.94 19.75
CA HIS A 3 6.00 -2.37 19.71
C HIS A 3 4.83 -3.33 19.38
N LYS A 4 3.57 -2.89 19.40
CA LYS A 4 2.41 -3.77 19.16
C LYS A 4 1.99 -3.88 17.69
N ILE A 5 2.42 -2.95 16.83
CA ILE A 5 1.92 -2.88 15.44
C ILE A 5 2.74 -3.78 14.53
N ALA A 6 4.07 -3.87 14.71
CA ALA A 6 4.90 -4.80 13.96
C ALA A 6 4.45 -6.27 14.12
N THR A 7 3.91 -6.62 15.30
CA THR A 7 3.36 -7.97 15.57
C THR A 7 1.98 -8.19 14.92
N PHE A 8 1.28 -7.12 14.57
CA PHE A 8 -0.05 -7.18 13.96
C PHE A 8 -0.01 -7.12 12.44
N LEU A 9 1.03 -6.51 11.88
CA LEU A 9 1.22 -6.38 10.44
C LEU A 9 1.77 -7.68 9.84
N MET A 10 1.00 -8.28 8.94
CA MET A 10 1.44 -9.44 8.18
C MET A 10 2.67 -9.10 7.34
N GLN A 11 3.69 -9.96 7.36
CA GLN A 11 4.89 -9.82 6.54
C GLN A 11 4.81 -10.79 5.36
N GLY A 12 5.29 -10.35 4.19
CA GLY A 12 5.47 -11.23 3.05
C GLY A 12 6.50 -12.31 3.37
N GLN A 13 6.36 -13.46 2.73
CA GLN A 13 7.36 -14.52 2.69
C GLN A 13 7.66 -14.83 1.25
N ASP A 14 8.93 -15.08 0.93
CA ASP A 14 9.32 -15.44 -0.42
C ASP A 14 8.71 -16.80 -0.77
N TRP A 15 8.00 -16.84 -1.88
CA TRP A 15 7.45 -18.08 -2.40
C TRP A 15 8.55 -18.86 -3.13
N ASN A 16 8.72 -20.13 -2.76
CA ASN A 16 9.81 -20.98 -3.26
C ASN A 16 9.46 -21.70 -4.59
N GLY A 17 8.25 -21.50 -5.12
CA GLY A 17 7.80 -22.11 -6.37
C GLY A 17 7.31 -23.55 -6.24
N GLU A 18 7.26 -24.13 -5.04
CA GLU A 18 6.89 -25.54 -4.83
C GLU A 18 5.39 -25.75 -4.64
N GLN A 19 4.68 -24.77 -4.07
CA GLN A 19 3.23 -24.86 -3.87
C GLN A 19 2.48 -24.45 -5.14
N ASP A 20 1.46 -25.22 -5.52
CA ASP A 20 0.54 -24.82 -6.59
C ASP A 20 -0.22 -23.54 -6.17
N PRO A 21 -0.10 -22.43 -6.91
CA PRO A 21 -0.74 -21.17 -6.56
C PRO A 21 -2.21 -21.11 -6.99
N THR A 22 -2.78 -22.17 -7.58
CA THR A 22 -4.18 -22.18 -8.02
C THR A 22 -5.13 -21.85 -6.85
N GLY A 23 -6.02 -20.88 -7.05
CA GLY A 23 -6.95 -20.39 -6.05
C GLY A 23 -6.37 -19.35 -5.08
N TRP A 24 -5.08 -19.03 -5.17
CA TRP A 24 -4.50 -17.93 -4.38
C TRP A 24 -5.01 -16.59 -4.89
N ILE A 25 -5.14 -15.63 -3.98
CA ILE A 25 -5.43 -14.25 -4.35
C ILE A 25 -4.10 -13.54 -4.58
N ILE A 26 -3.89 -13.08 -5.81
CA ILE A 26 -2.66 -12.43 -6.24
C ILE A 26 -2.91 -10.96 -6.56
N SER A 27 -1.89 -10.12 -6.35
CA SER A 27 -1.88 -8.69 -6.64
C SER A 27 -0.49 -8.26 -7.04
N GLU A 28 -0.34 -7.12 -7.70
CA GLU A 28 0.98 -6.58 -8.00
C GLU A 28 1.70 -6.14 -6.71
N LYS A 29 2.96 -6.57 -6.56
CA LYS A 29 3.88 -6.03 -5.55
C LYS A 29 4.42 -4.68 -6.04
N LEU A 30 4.07 -3.62 -5.31
CA LEU A 30 4.52 -2.26 -5.60
C LEU A 30 5.85 -1.96 -4.89
N ASP A 31 6.79 -1.36 -5.62
CA ASP A 31 8.06 -0.86 -5.07
C ASP A 31 7.86 0.55 -4.48
N GLY A 32 7.62 0.62 -3.18
CA GLY A 32 7.24 1.84 -2.47
C GLY A 32 7.61 1.88 -1.00
N PHE A 33 6.86 2.69 -0.22
CA PHE A 33 6.96 2.67 1.25
C PHE A 33 5.67 2.16 1.89
N ARG A 34 5.76 1.01 2.56
CA ARG A 34 4.67 0.52 3.40
C ARG A 34 4.22 1.56 4.42
N ALA A 35 2.93 1.84 4.39
CA ALA A 35 2.25 2.86 5.16
C ALA A 35 0.96 2.30 5.77
N TYR A 36 0.99 2.10 7.09
CA TYR A 36 -0.18 1.71 7.85
C TYR A 36 -0.91 2.96 8.37
N TRP A 37 -2.15 3.15 7.98
CA TRP A 37 -3.03 4.17 8.53
C TRP A 37 -3.74 3.64 9.77
N ASP A 38 -3.53 4.28 10.92
CA ASP A 38 -4.12 3.85 12.18
C ASP A 38 -5.49 4.47 12.50
N GLY A 39 -6.03 5.29 11.59
CA GLY A 39 -7.21 6.14 11.81
C GLY A 39 -6.85 7.61 12.10
N SER A 40 -5.57 7.91 12.30
CA SER A 40 -5.11 9.27 12.63
C SER A 40 -3.77 9.64 12.01
N SER A 41 -2.85 8.70 11.88
CA SER A 41 -1.49 8.91 11.43
C SER A 41 -0.99 7.71 10.63
N PHE A 42 0.01 7.96 9.78
CA PHE A 42 0.73 6.89 9.10
C PHE A 42 1.88 6.35 9.94
N LEU A 43 2.00 5.03 9.94
CA LEU A 43 3.06 4.28 10.60
C LEU A 43 3.82 3.44 9.57
N SER A 44 5.14 3.39 9.68
CA SER A 44 5.97 2.53 8.83
C SER A 44 5.85 1.06 9.22
N LYS A 45 6.47 0.16 8.43
CA LYS A 45 6.56 -1.28 8.74
C LYS A 45 7.06 -1.61 10.16
N ASN A 46 7.86 -0.73 10.75
CA ASN A 46 8.41 -0.90 12.10
C ASN A 46 7.58 -0.19 13.18
N GLY A 47 6.38 0.30 12.85
CA GLY A 47 5.48 1.00 13.76
C GLY A 47 5.94 2.42 14.12
N LYS A 48 6.84 3.03 13.32
CA LYS A 48 7.27 4.42 13.52
C LYS A 48 6.33 5.36 12.79
N SER A 49 5.74 6.31 13.51
CA SER A 49 4.92 7.36 12.91
C SER A 49 5.75 8.24 11.99
N PHE A 50 5.17 8.64 10.86
CA PHE A 50 5.73 9.64 9.97
C PHE A 50 4.64 10.58 9.47
N SER A 51 5.04 11.80 9.14
CA SER A 51 4.13 12.84 8.68
C SER A 51 4.09 12.88 7.16
N VAL A 52 2.88 13.10 6.64
CA VAL A 52 2.62 13.44 5.23
C VAL A 52 1.80 14.74 5.22
N PRO A 53 1.66 15.44 4.08
CA PRO A 53 0.80 16.63 4.00
C PRO A 53 -0.62 16.35 4.51
N SER A 54 -1.20 17.29 5.25
CA SER A 54 -2.53 17.15 5.86
C SER A 54 -3.64 16.88 4.86
N GLU A 55 -3.52 17.44 3.66
CA GLU A 55 -4.46 17.25 2.55
C GLU A 55 -4.54 15.78 2.15
N PHE A 56 -3.44 15.04 2.29
CA PHE A 56 -3.35 13.63 1.96
C PHE A 56 -4.08 12.76 2.99
N THR A 57 -4.02 13.09 4.28
CA THR A 57 -4.69 12.34 5.36
C THR A 57 -6.11 12.81 5.62
N SER A 58 -6.46 14.06 5.27
CA SER A 58 -7.76 14.67 5.56
C SER A 58 -8.96 13.92 4.96
N LYS A 59 -8.72 13.13 3.91
CA LYS A 59 -9.76 12.36 3.22
C LYS A 59 -9.85 10.91 3.70
N LEU A 60 -8.92 10.46 4.54
CA LEU A 60 -8.89 9.08 5.03
C LEU A 60 -9.89 8.88 6.19
N PRO A 61 -10.48 7.68 6.31
CA PRO A 61 -11.44 7.35 7.37
C PRO A 61 -10.75 7.34 8.74
N SER A 62 -11.30 8.05 9.72
CA SER A 62 -10.70 8.10 11.06
C SER A 62 -11.05 6.89 11.95
N ASN A 63 -12.07 6.13 11.57
CA ASN A 63 -12.57 4.97 12.31
C ASN A 63 -12.10 3.62 11.74
N VAL A 64 -11.22 3.64 10.74
CA VAL A 64 -10.74 2.44 10.04
C VAL A 64 -9.22 2.44 10.00
N CYS A 65 -8.61 1.27 10.22
CA CYS A 65 -7.19 1.07 9.97
C CYS A 65 -6.97 0.39 8.62
N LEU A 66 -6.04 0.94 7.84
CA LEU A 66 -5.73 0.48 6.49
C LEU A 66 -4.24 0.16 6.38
N ASP A 67 -3.91 -0.87 5.62
CA ASP A 67 -2.54 -1.21 5.26
C ASP A 67 -2.36 -1.03 3.76
N GLY A 68 -1.24 -0.44 3.37
CA GLY A 68 -1.02 -0.01 2.00
C GLY A 68 0.42 0.41 1.74
N GLU A 69 0.66 0.81 0.51
CA GLU A 69 1.96 1.26 0.02
C GLU A 69 1.84 2.71 -0.47
N LEU A 70 2.76 3.59 -0.07
CA LEU A 70 2.95 4.85 -0.77
C LEU A 70 3.73 4.57 -2.05
N TRP A 71 3.19 5.01 -3.19
CA TRP A 71 3.72 4.67 -4.50
C TRP A 71 3.60 5.85 -5.47
N LEU A 72 4.62 6.08 -6.30
CA LEU A 72 4.68 7.19 -7.26
C LEU A 72 4.59 6.72 -8.72
N GLY A 73 4.80 5.44 -8.97
CA GLY A 73 4.87 4.90 -10.32
C GLY A 73 6.01 3.89 -10.46
N TYR A 74 6.06 3.25 -11.62
CA TYR A 74 7.10 2.28 -11.94
C TYR A 74 8.48 2.93 -12.07
N GLY A 75 9.48 2.37 -11.38
CA GLY A 75 10.85 2.89 -11.37
C GLY A 75 11.04 4.22 -10.63
N GLU A 76 10.03 4.68 -9.88
CA GLU A 76 10.03 5.98 -9.20
C GLU A 76 10.39 5.90 -7.70
N PHE A 77 10.86 4.75 -7.22
CA PHE A 77 11.21 4.58 -5.80
C PHE A 77 12.23 5.61 -5.31
N SER A 78 13.27 5.90 -6.10
CA SER A 78 14.29 6.90 -5.72
C SER A 78 13.70 8.33 -5.63
N THR A 79 12.75 8.66 -6.50
CA THR A 79 12.02 9.93 -6.48
C THR A 79 11.13 10.00 -5.24
N LEU A 80 10.36 8.94 -4.97
CA LEU A 80 9.52 8.83 -3.78
C LEU A 80 10.35 8.94 -2.49
N PHE A 81 11.51 8.27 -2.42
CA PHE A 81 12.43 8.38 -1.29
C PHE A 81 12.92 9.82 -1.10
N SER A 82 13.28 10.49 -2.20
CA SER A 82 13.71 11.88 -2.18
C SER A 82 12.61 12.83 -1.66
N ILE A 83 11.35 12.61 -2.06
CA ILE A 83 10.19 13.34 -1.55
C ILE A 83 10.08 13.11 -0.04
N PHE A 84 10.10 11.86 0.40
CA PHE A 84 9.95 11.49 1.80
C PHE A 84 11.00 12.16 2.71
N ILE A 85 12.28 12.13 2.30
CA ILE A 85 13.38 12.77 3.02
C ILE A 85 13.21 14.30 3.06
N LYS A 86 12.85 14.92 1.93
CA LYS A 86 12.64 16.38 1.86
C LYS A 86 11.48 16.83 2.74
N THR A 87 10.43 16.04 2.88
CA THR A 87 9.24 16.43 3.64
C THR A 87 9.26 16.03 5.12
N TYR A 88 10.19 15.17 5.55
CA TYR A 88 10.23 14.60 6.92
C TYR A 88 10.26 15.65 8.05
N ASN A 89 10.90 16.81 7.86
CA ASN A 89 11.10 17.83 8.91
C ASN A 89 10.41 19.17 8.66
N LEU A 90 9.67 19.29 7.56
CA LEU A 90 9.16 20.58 7.14
C LEU A 90 7.65 20.61 7.47
N GLN A 91 7.20 21.45 8.40
CA GLN A 91 5.77 21.74 8.61
C GLN A 91 5.31 22.98 7.82
N GLY A 92 4.11 22.96 7.23
CA GLY A 92 3.43 24.15 6.67
C GLY A 92 4.04 24.86 5.44
N ASP A 93 4.52 24.13 4.42
CA ASP A 93 5.06 24.76 3.20
C ASP A 93 4.26 24.27 1.99
N SER A 94 3.63 25.20 1.26
CA SER A 94 2.83 24.93 0.06
C SER A 94 3.63 24.15 -1.00
N GLN A 95 4.96 24.30 -1.04
CA GLN A 95 5.84 23.55 -1.95
C GLN A 95 5.84 22.04 -1.69
N LYS A 96 5.42 21.58 -0.49
CA LYS A 96 5.30 20.15 -0.17
C LYS A 96 4.13 19.50 -0.87
N LEU A 97 3.01 20.23 -0.97
CA LEU A 97 1.79 19.66 -1.55
C LEU A 97 2.04 19.30 -3.02
N GLU A 98 2.80 20.14 -3.73
CA GLU A 98 3.21 19.87 -5.11
C GLU A 98 4.08 18.62 -5.26
N LEU A 99 4.98 18.34 -4.30
CA LEU A 99 5.80 17.12 -4.34
C LEU A 99 4.97 15.85 -4.11
N TRP A 100 3.85 15.96 -3.39
CA TRP A 100 2.98 14.84 -3.04
C TRP A 100 1.79 14.65 -3.99
N LYS A 101 1.59 15.56 -4.95
CA LYS A 101 0.40 15.57 -5.82
C LYS A 101 0.19 14.27 -6.60
N ASP A 102 1.27 13.62 -6.99
CA ASP A 102 1.25 12.38 -7.79
C ASP A 102 1.49 11.13 -6.94
N VAL A 103 1.84 11.29 -5.65
CA VAL A 103 1.99 10.17 -4.72
C VAL A 103 0.62 9.57 -4.48
N LYS A 104 0.56 8.23 -4.48
CA LYS A 104 -0.65 7.46 -4.19
C LYS A 104 -0.47 6.67 -2.91
N TYR A 105 -1.56 6.50 -2.19
CA TYR A 105 -1.71 5.50 -1.15
C TYR A 105 -2.49 4.32 -1.72
N CYS A 106 -1.76 3.25 -2.01
CA CYS A 106 -2.25 2.02 -2.60
C CYS A 106 -2.59 1.02 -1.49
N VAL A 107 -3.85 0.99 -1.09
CA VAL A 107 -4.37 0.13 0.00
C VAL A 107 -4.49 -1.30 -0.47
N PHE A 108 -4.06 -2.26 0.35
CA PHE A 108 -4.17 -3.70 0.04
C PHE A 108 -4.88 -4.52 1.13
N ASP A 109 -5.05 -3.98 2.35
CA ASP A 109 -5.79 -4.68 3.42
C ASP A 109 -6.40 -3.69 4.43
N ALA A 110 -7.40 -4.15 5.18
CA ALA A 110 -7.97 -3.51 6.36
C ALA A 110 -7.82 -4.45 7.56
N PRO A 111 -6.62 -4.56 8.17
CA PRO A 111 -6.26 -5.69 9.02
C PRO A 111 -7.06 -5.76 10.34
N LYS A 112 -7.72 -4.67 10.76
CA LYS A 112 -8.61 -4.66 11.93
C LYS A 112 -10.06 -5.03 11.61
N HIS A 113 -10.43 -5.14 10.33
CA HIS A 113 -11.74 -5.64 9.95
C HIS A 113 -11.77 -7.17 10.14
N PRO A 114 -12.81 -7.74 10.77
CA PRO A 114 -12.94 -9.19 10.91
C PRO A 114 -13.13 -9.86 9.53
N GLY A 115 -12.86 -11.16 9.48
CA GLY A 115 -13.11 -11.97 8.28
C GLY A 115 -11.86 -12.30 7.46
N TYR A 116 -12.10 -13.04 6.38
CA TYR A 116 -11.08 -13.50 5.45
C TYR A 116 -10.58 -12.35 4.57
N TYR A 117 -9.46 -12.59 3.87
CA TYR A 117 -8.77 -11.54 3.09
C TYR A 117 -9.70 -10.83 2.10
N LEU A 118 -10.52 -11.55 1.33
CA LEU A 118 -11.45 -10.95 0.38
C LEU A 118 -12.53 -10.08 1.04
N GLU A 119 -12.98 -10.42 2.24
CA GLU A 119 -13.94 -9.60 3.01
C GLU A 119 -13.29 -8.30 3.48
N ARG A 120 -12.05 -8.38 3.98
CA ARG A 120 -11.27 -7.20 4.37
C ARG A 120 -10.92 -6.31 3.18
N HIS A 121 -10.57 -6.92 2.04
CA HIS A 121 -10.28 -6.21 0.78
C HIS A 121 -11.53 -5.47 0.28
N ALA A 122 -12.68 -6.13 0.23
CA ALA A 122 -13.94 -5.52 -0.17
C ALA A 122 -14.35 -4.37 0.78
N PHE A 123 -14.20 -4.57 2.10
CA PHE A 123 -14.45 -3.53 3.09
C PHE A 123 -13.51 -2.33 2.91
N ALA A 124 -12.20 -2.56 2.71
CA ALA A 124 -11.23 -1.52 2.46
C ALA A 124 -11.60 -0.71 1.21
N SER A 125 -11.89 -1.41 0.10
CA SER A 125 -12.28 -0.81 -1.19
C SER A 125 -13.52 0.09 -1.04
N ALA A 126 -14.57 -0.40 -0.37
CA ALA A 126 -15.77 0.38 -0.11
C ALA A 126 -15.48 1.62 0.74
N THR A 127 -14.64 1.46 1.78
CA THR A 127 -14.28 2.54 2.71
C THR A 127 -13.53 3.67 2.01
N ILE A 128 -12.61 3.35 1.09
CA ILE A 128 -11.77 4.36 0.44
C ILE A 128 -12.36 4.96 -0.84
N SER A 129 -13.53 4.48 -1.28
CA SER A 129 -14.17 4.89 -2.53
C SER A 129 -14.40 6.40 -2.66
N SER A 130 -14.51 7.12 -1.53
CA SER A 130 -14.69 8.58 -1.48
C SER A 130 -13.44 9.36 -1.05
N CYS A 131 -12.29 8.71 -0.82
CA CYS A 131 -11.07 9.34 -0.30
C CYS A 131 -10.31 10.17 -1.35
N GLY A 132 -10.78 10.20 -2.60
CA GLY A 132 -10.18 10.96 -3.70
C GLY A 132 -9.13 10.18 -4.50
N ASN A 133 -8.60 10.82 -5.55
CA ASN A 133 -7.85 10.14 -6.62
C ASN A 133 -6.47 9.58 -6.20
N ASN A 134 -5.90 10.08 -5.10
CA ASN A 134 -4.61 9.64 -4.58
C ASN A 134 -4.72 8.44 -3.64
N VAL A 135 -5.93 7.96 -3.32
CA VAL A 135 -6.15 6.78 -2.50
C VAL A 135 -6.81 5.72 -3.36
N ILE A 136 -6.11 4.62 -3.61
CA ILE A 136 -6.58 3.57 -4.52
C ILE A 136 -6.49 2.21 -3.86
N MET A 137 -7.40 1.31 -4.23
CA MET A 137 -7.32 -0.09 -3.85
C MET A 137 -6.39 -0.82 -4.82
N ILE A 138 -5.44 -1.60 -4.33
CA ILE A 138 -4.67 -2.53 -5.16
C ILE A 138 -5.64 -3.60 -5.68
N PRO A 139 -5.73 -3.78 -7.02
CA PRO A 139 -6.58 -4.82 -7.58
C PRO A 139 -6.03 -6.20 -7.23
N VAL A 140 -6.94 -7.12 -6.99
CA VAL A 140 -6.64 -8.53 -6.72
C VAL A 140 -7.35 -9.41 -7.73
N GLU A 141 -6.81 -10.59 -7.96
CA GLU A 141 -7.44 -11.62 -8.78
C GLU A 141 -7.10 -13.01 -8.26
N GLU A 142 -7.94 -13.99 -8.61
CA GLU A 142 -7.66 -15.39 -8.31
C GLU A 142 -6.64 -15.94 -9.31
N CYS A 143 -5.61 -16.60 -8.81
CA CYS A 143 -4.59 -17.26 -9.61
C CYS A 143 -5.17 -18.56 -10.19
N LEU A 144 -5.00 -18.76 -11.50
CA LEU A 144 -5.54 -19.92 -12.22
C LEU A 144 -4.47 -21.01 -12.41
N GLY A 145 -3.39 -20.91 -11.63
CA GLY A 145 -2.20 -21.76 -11.70
C GLY A 145 -0.97 -21.08 -12.30
N MET A 146 0.11 -21.84 -12.40
CA MET A 146 1.46 -21.36 -12.74
C MET A 146 1.52 -20.52 -14.02
N GLY A 147 0.83 -20.95 -15.09
CA GLY A 147 0.82 -20.21 -16.35
C GLY A 147 0.16 -18.82 -16.25
N HIS A 148 -0.89 -18.70 -15.43
CA HIS A 148 -1.53 -17.41 -15.16
C HIS A 148 -0.58 -16.50 -14.38
N LEU A 149 0.03 -17.03 -13.31
CA LEU A 149 0.99 -16.30 -12.49
C LEU A 149 2.16 -15.76 -13.31
N GLN A 150 2.77 -16.61 -14.15
CA GLN A 150 3.89 -16.21 -15.00
C GLN A 150 3.48 -15.13 -16.01
N THR A 151 2.33 -15.29 -16.67
CA THR A 151 1.81 -14.28 -17.61
C THR A 151 1.61 -12.92 -16.93
N LYS A 152 1.14 -12.93 -15.67
CA LYS A 152 0.96 -11.70 -14.89
C LYS A 152 2.30 -11.09 -14.51
N LEU A 153 3.25 -11.90 -14.07
CA LEU A 153 4.59 -11.45 -13.69
C LEU A 153 5.32 -10.81 -14.88
N GLU A 154 5.20 -11.39 -16.08
CA GLU A 154 5.77 -10.84 -17.31
C GLU A 154 5.19 -9.46 -17.63
N LYS A 155 3.86 -9.31 -17.58
CA LYS A 155 3.18 -8.00 -17.81
C LYS A 155 3.56 -6.94 -16.79
N ILE A 156 3.80 -7.32 -15.54
CA ILE A 156 4.25 -6.42 -14.48
C ILE A 156 5.71 -6.01 -14.74
N THR A 157 6.56 -6.98 -15.09
CA THR A 157 7.97 -6.76 -15.42
C THR A 157 8.15 -5.83 -16.62
N GLU A 158 7.32 -5.96 -17.66
CA GLU A 158 7.33 -5.07 -18.84
C GLU A 158 7.13 -3.59 -18.46
N LYS A 159 6.37 -3.34 -17.39
CA LYS A 159 6.16 -1.99 -16.86
C LYS A 159 7.24 -1.55 -15.89
N LYS A 160 8.24 -2.40 -15.58
CA LYS A 160 9.22 -2.24 -14.49
C LYS A 160 8.60 -2.37 -13.09
N GLY A 161 7.53 -3.14 -12.96
CA GLY A 161 6.96 -3.51 -11.66
C GLY A 161 7.84 -4.52 -10.92
N GLU A 162 7.63 -4.62 -9.61
CA GLU A 162 8.54 -5.35 -8.72
C GLU A 162 8.26 -6.85 -8.70
N GLY A 163 6.98 -7.23 -8.78
CA GLY A 163 6.57 -8.62 -8.73
C GLY A 163 5.08 -8.81 -8.47
N ILE A 164 4.74 -10.00 -7.98
CA ILE A 164 3.41 -10.41 -7.52
C ILE A 164 3.53 -10.79 -6.05
#